data_AF-A0A177N5A4-F1
#
_entry.id   AF-A0A177N5A4-F1
#
_cell.length_a   1.000
_cell.length_b   1.000
_cell.length_c   1.000
_cell.angle_alpha   90.00
_cell.angle_beta   90.00
_cell.angle_gamma   90.00
#
_symmetry.space_group_name_H-M   'P 1'
#
loop_
_entity.id
_entity.type
_entity.pdbx_description
1 polymer ?
#
loop_
_entity_poly.entity_id
_entity_poly.type
_entity_poly.pdbx_seq_one_letter_code
_entity_poly.pdbx_strand_id
1 'polypeptide(L)'
;MKIVDIAQRRDAWRLWRSQGVTASEAAIILNRSPYKTPWRLWAERVGIVLEANLDNHPLVRRGRELESQAAQWFEATFDELLLPLCGECDQYPLIRASFDGIPANGEPVEIKCPHPSTYENVVKEREQSVAYKLYWVQMQQQLLVADAKRGYLCFYLDDKHVKVFDIARDDAFLVTLINATITFYGWVITKKEPPKDLKRDLYLPEGDAEIQWHQLAAEYRARQKKLDALKAEAIQLAELQAKTEAQWVAQMADYVIAEHSGVRVCRSVSQGGIDYKAALTALLPQLTEAELAPYRKAPASRVRVTCRDDNGKNAQVAFDPESLAVTESSWF
;
A
#
# COMPACT_ATOMS: atom_id res chain seq x y z
N MET A 1 29.72 -16.00 -3.91
CA MET A 1 28.25 -16.12 -4.10
C MET A 1 27.91 -17.52 -4.55
N LYS A 2 26.94 -18.17 -3.90
CA LYS A 2 26.37 -19.43 -4.39
C LYS A 2 25.20 -19.12 -5.32
N ILE A 3 25.38 -19.41 -6.61
CA ILE A 3 24.33 -19.25 -7.62
C ILE A 3 23.27 -20.34 -7.43
N VAL A 4 22.01 -19.94 -7.53
CA VAL A 4 20.85 -20.82 -7.45
C VAL A 4 20.10 -20.74 -8.78
N ASP A 5 20.12 -21.84 -9.54
CA ASP A 5 19.45 -21.95 -10.85
C ASP A 5 17.94 -22.11 -10.67
N ILE A 6 17.26 -20.99 -10.43
CA ILE A 6 15.80 -20.92 -10.31
C ILE A 6 15.31 -19.70 -11.07
N ALA A 7 14.35 -19.93 -11.98
CA ALA A 7 13.67 -18.86 -12.69
C ALA A 7 12.85 -17.98 -11.72
N GLN A 8 13.11 -16.67 -11.76
CA GLN A 8 12.39 -15.70 -10.92
C GLN A 8 10.89 -15.69 -11.23
N ARG A 9 10.08 -15.25 -10.26
CA ARG A 9 8.61 -15.12 -10.37
C ARG A 9 7.83 -16.44 -10.50
N ARG A 10 8.51 -17.58 -10.32
CA ARG A 10 7.88 -18.91 -10.24
C ARG A 10 7.65 -19.35 -8.79
N ASP A 11 6.84 -20.37 -8.58
CA ASP A 11 6.56 -20.88 -7.23
C ASP A 11 7.82 -21.41 -6.53
N ALA A 12 8.71 -22.07 -7.27
CA ALA A 12 10.01 -22.50 -6.77
C ALA A 12 10.86 -21.32 -6.27
N TRP A 13 10.80 -20.17 -6.96
CA TRP A 13 11.47 -18.95 -6.53
C TRP A 13 10.84 -18.37 -5.26
N ARG A 14 9.50 -18.36 -5.15
CA ARG A 14 8.81 -17.92 -3.93
C ARG A 14 9.16 -18.80 -2.73
N LEU A 15 9.19 -20.12 -2.92
CA LEU A 15 9.59 -21.09 -1.90
C LEU A 15 11.06 -20.92 -1.50
N TRP A 16 11.95 -20.71 -2.47
CA TRP A 16 13.35 -20.41 -2.17
C TRP A 16 13.49 -19.11 -1.37
N ARG A 17 12.76 -18.04 -1.74
CA ARG A 17 12.75 -16.79 -0.96
C ARG A 17 12.24 -16.95 0.46
N SER A 18 11.33 -17.89 0.70
CA SER A 18 10.73 -18.10 2.02
C SER A 18 11.71 -18.70 3.05
N GLN A 19 12.81 -19.30 2.59
CA GLN A 19 13.83 -19.96 3.44
C GLN A 19 14.97 -19.02 3.87
N GLY A 20 14.81 -17.72 3.65
CA GLY A 20 15.78 -16.70 4.06
C GLY A 20 15.16 -15.31 4.00
N VAL A 21 16.01 -14.31 4.13
CA VAL A 21 15.66 -12.90 3.96
C VAL A 21 16.26 -12.41 2.66
N THR A 22 15.42 -11.81 1.84
CA THR A 22 15.78 -11.35 0.50
C THR A 22 16.14 -9.88 0.48
N ALA A 23 16.92 -9.44 -0.51
CA ALA A 23 17.38 -8.05 -0.59
C ALA A 23 16.22 -7.03 -0.56
N SER A 24 15.09 -7.34 -1.19
CA SER A 24 13.87 -6.50 -1.17
C SER A 24 13.24 -6.35 0.23
N GLU A 25 13.58 -7.23 1.17
CA GLU A 25 13.05 -7.23 2.55
C GLU A 25 14.02 -6.57 3.54
N ALA A 26 15.25 -6.26 3.11
CA ALA A 26 16.30 -5.67 3.95
C ALA A 26 15.84 -4.38 4.65
N ALA A 27 15.18 -3.50 3.92
CA ALA A 27 14.66 -2.27 4.51
C ALA A 27 13.49 -2.50 5.47
N ILE A 28 12.74 -3.60 5.30
CA ILE A 28 11.62 -3.96 6.18
C ILE A 28 12.15 -4.45 7.52
N ILE A 29 13.11 -5.37 7.51
CA ILE A 29 13.71 -5.92 8.74
C ILE A 29 14.48 -4.87 9.54
N LEU A 30 15.01 -3.84 8.86
CA LEU A 30 15.66 -2.69 9.49
C LEU A 30 14.66 -1.60 9.94
N ASN A 31 13.35 -1.84 9.78
CA ASN A 31 12.28 -0.89 10.07
C ASN A 31 12.42 0.47 9.35
N ARG A 32 12.97 0.46 8.13
CA ARG A 32 13.15 1.64 7.27
C ARG A 32 12.11 1.73 6.15
N SER A 33 11.39 0.64 5.88
CA SER A 33 10.33 0.62 4.87
C SER A 33 9.08 1.35 5.38
N PRO A 34 8.50 2.30 4.63
CA PRO A 34 7.20 2.88 4.95
C PRO A 34 6.07 1.88 4.67
N TYR A 35 6.31 0.89 3.80
CA TYR A 35 5.31 -0.05 3.28
C TYR A 35 5.13 -1.33 4.09
N LYS A 36 6.02 -1.62 5.04
CA LYS A 36 5.89 -2.81 5.89
C LYS A 36 6.79 -2.66 7.12
N THR A 37 6.31 -3.08 8.27
CA THR A 37 7.09 -3.19 9.51
C THR A 37 7.77 -4.57 9.60
N PRO A 38 8.78 -4.74 10.47
CA PRO A 38 9.30 -6.07 10.79
C PRO A 38 8.21 -7.01 11.30
N TRP A 39 7.31 -6.55 12.17
CA TRP A 39 6.23 -7.38 12.69
C TRP A 39 5.31 -7.88 11.59
N ARG A 40 4.91 -6.99 10.66
CA ARG A 40 4.03 -7.38 9.56
C ARG A 40 4.69 -8.43 8.66
N LEU A 41 5.97 -8.28 8.34
CA LEU A 41 6.70 -9.29 7.57
C LEU A 41 6.79 -10.62 8.33
N TRP A 42 7.08 -10.58 9.64
CA TRP A 42 7.11 -11.78 10.47
C TRP A 42 5.74 -12.49 10.47
N ALA A 43 4.66 -11.75 10.69
CA ALA A 43 3.30 -12.29 10.74
C ALA A 43 2.87 -12.96 9.42
N GLU A 44 3.33 -12.43 8.28
CA GLU A 44 3.20 -13.07 6.96
C GLU A 44 4.02 -14.35 6.86
N ARG A 45 5.30 -14.31 7.27
CA ARG A 45 6.21 -15.47 7.22
C ARG A 45 5.75 -16.64 8.11
N VAL A 46 5.07 -16.38 9.23
CA VAL A 46 4.54 -17.43 10.12
C VAL A 46 3.08 -17.79 9.84
N GLY A 47 2.45 -17.14 8.86
CA GLY A 47 1.08 -17.47 8.41
C GLY A 47 -0.05 -16.93 9.28
N ILE A 48 0.21 -15.96 10.17
CA ILE A 48 -0.83 -15.28 10.97
C ILE A 48 -1.61 -14.29 10.08
N VAL A 49 -0.92 -13.66 9.12
CA VAL A 49 -1.49 -12.66 8.23
C VAL A 49 -1.18 -13.02 6.78
N LEU A 50 -2.11 -12.76 5.87
CA LEU A 50 -1.90 -13.00 4.45
C LEU A 50 -1.14 -11.84 3.80
N GLU A 51 -0.24 -12.16 2.87
CA GLU A 51 0.41 -11.17 2.01
C GLU A 51 -0.64 -10.44 1.16
N ALA A 52 -0.39 -9.15 0.91
CA ALA A 52 -1.22 -8.39 0.00
C ALA A 52 -1.06 -8.91 -1.44
N ASN A 53 -2.16 -9.20 -2.12
CA ASN A 53 -2.12 -9.52 -3.54
C ASN A 53 -2.00 -8.24 -4.38
N LEU A 54 -0.80 -8.00 -4.91
CA LEU A 54 -0.47 -6.81 -5.72
C LEU A 54 -0.38 -7.12 -7.23
N ASP A 55 -0.66 -8.35 -7.67
CA ASP A 55 -0.44 -8.75 -9.07
C ASP A 55 -1.29 -7.96 -10.08
N ASN A 56 -2.42 -7.41 -9.64
CA ASN A 56 -3.30 -6.57 -10.45
C ASN A 56 -3.06 -5.07 -10.26
N HIS A 57 -2.09 -4.68 -9.43
CA HIS A 57 -1.82 -3.27 -9.19
C HIS A 57 -1.20 -2.63 -10.46
N PRO A 58 -1.80 -1.57 -11.04
CA PRO A 58 -1.35 -1.00 -12.32
C PRO A 58 0.14 -0.62 -12.33
N LEU A 59 0.65 -0.05 -11.23
CA LEU A 59 2.07 0.31 -11.12
C LEU A 59 3.01 -0.90 -11.12
N VAL A 60 2.59 -2.03 -10.54
CA VAL A 60 3.39 -3.26 -10.51
C VAL A 60 3.44 -3.87 -11.90
N ARG A 61 2.33 -3.88 -12.63
CA ARG A 61 2.26 -4.34 -14.02
C ARG A 61 3.14 -3.50 -14.95
N ARG A 62 3.00 -2.18 -14.89
CA ARG A 62 3.85 -1.25 -15.65
C ARG A 62 5.33 -1.48 -15.37
N GLY A 63 5.70 -1.65 -14.11
CA GLY A 63 7.10 -1.93 -13.74
C GLY A 63 7.64 -3.20 -14.39
N ARG A 64 6.86 -4.29 -14.36
CA ARG A 64 7.24 -5.58 -14.98
C ARG A 64 7.37 -5.50 -16.51
N GLU A 65 6.54 -4.69 -17.15
CA GLU A 65 6.57 -4.50 -18.61
C GLU A 65 7.80 -3.69 -19.06
N LEU A 66 8.23 -2.72 -18.24
CA LEU A 66 9.37 -1.83 -18.56
C LEU A 66 10.73 -2.41 -18.18
N GLU A 67 10.78 -3.40 -17.28
CA GLU A 67 12.04 -3.92 -16.73
C GLU A 67 12.99 -4.48 -17.82
N SER A 68 12.45 -5.20 -18.82
CA SER A 68 13.25 -5.69 -19.94
C SER A 68 13.81 -4.55 -20.80
N GLN A 69 13.04 -3.48 -21.01
CA GLN A 69 13.51 -2.31 -21.75
C GLN A 69 14.58 -1.55 -20.96
N ALA A 70 14.38 -1.40 -19.65
CA ALA A 70 15.35 -0.77 -18.75
C ALA A 70 16.68 -1.55 -18.69
N ALA A 71 16.62 -2.88 -18.68
CA ALA A 71 17.81 -3.73 -18.75
C ALA A 71 18.56 -3.52 -20.08
N GLN A 72 17.86 -3.59 -21.22
CA GLN A 72 18.44 -3.35 -22.55
C GLN A 72 19.07 -1.96 -22.67
N TRP A 73 18.42 -0.94 -22.11
CA TRP A 73 18.96 0.42 -22.05
C TRP A 73 20.28 0.46 -21.26
N PHE A 74 20.32 -0.22 -20.11
CA PHE A 74 21.53 -0.29 -19.28
C PHE A 74 22.65 -1.02 -20.02
N GLU A 75 22.36 -2.19 -20.60
CA GLU A 75 23.31 -2.98 -21.39
C GLU A 75 23.93 -2.16 -22.51
N ALA A 76 23.12 -1.45 -23.30
CA ALA A 76 23.60 -0.61 -24.39
C ALA A 76 24.41 0.61 -23.91
N THR A 77 24.10 1.15 -22.73
CA THR A 77 24.77 2.34 -22.18
C THR A 77 26.11 2.00 -21.54
N PHE A 78 26.21 0.84 -20.89
CA PHE A 78 27.39 0.41 -20.14
C PHE A 78 28.24 -0.64 -20.89
N ASP A 79 27.81 -1.08 -22.08
CA ASP A 79 28.46 -2.12 -22.90
C ASP A 79 28.67 -3.43 -22.12
N GLU A 80 27.63 -3.83 -21.37
CA GLU A 80 27.63 -5.00 -20.50
C GLU A 80 26.41 -5.86 -20.81
N LEU A 81 26.50 -7.17 -20.58
CA LEU A 81 25.37 -8.09 -20.67
C LEU A 81 24.85 -8.38 -19.25
N LEU A 82 23.57 -8.14 -19.00
CA LEU A 82 22.97 -8.38 -17.69
C LEU A 82 22.32 -9.76 -17.63
N LEU A 83 22.77 -10.58 -16.69
CA LEU A 83 22.15 -11.88 -16.43
C LEU A 83 21.27 -11.82 -15.18
N PRO A 84 19.93 -12.00 -15.28
CA PRO A 84 19.09 -12.16 -14.10
C PRO A 84 19.36 -13.51 -13.44
N LEU A 85 19.71 -13.52 -12.15
CA LEU A 85 19.94 -14.76 -11.40
C LEU A 85 19.57 -14.64 -9.92
N CYS A 86 19.55 -15.78 -9.23
CA CYS A 86 19.37 -15.85 -7.78
C CYS A 86 20.68 -16.27 -7.11
N GLY A 87 20.99 -15.65 -5.96
CA GLY A 87 22.19 -15.92 -5.18
C GLY A 87 21.93 -16.05 -3.69
N GLU A 88 22.72 -16.89 -3.04
CA GLU A 88 22.84 -16.99 -1.59
C GLU A 88 24.22 -16.46 -1.17
N CYS A 89 24.29 -15.73 -0.05
CA CYS A 89 25.56 -15.33 0.53
C CYS A 89 26.31 -16.58 1.03
N ASP A 90 27.58 -16.73 0.67
CA ASP A 90 28.36 -17.94 1.00
C ASP A 90 28.51 -18.13 2.51
N GLN A 91 28.80 -17.04 3.23
CA GLN A 91 29.01 -17.07 4.67
C GLN A 91 27.68 -17.16 5.45
N TYR A 92 26.60 -16.59 4.91
CA TYR A 92 25.30 -16.52 5.55
C TYR A 92 24.18 -16.93 4.57
N PRO A 93 23.95 -18.24 4.33
CA PRO A 93 22.99 -18.70 3.30
C PRO A 93 21.52 -18.26 3.49
N LEU A 94 21.17 -17.77 4.68
CA LEU A 94 19.88 -17.14 4.95
C LEU A 94 19.74 -15.75 4.29
N ILE A 95 20.86 -15.11 3.92
CA ILE A 95 20.89 -13.83 3.20
C ILE A 95 20.88 -14.13 1.71
N ARG A 96 19.82 -13.70 1.03
CA ARG A 96 19.53 -14.07 -0.36
C ARG A 96 19.29 -12.84 -1.22
N ALA A 97 19.57 -12.93 -2.51
CA ALA A 97 19.27 -11.89 -3.47
C ALA A 97 18.73 -12.48 -4.78
N SER A 98 17.68 -11.86 -5.29
CA SER A 98 17.32 -11.96 -6.70
C SER A 98 17.86 -10.71 -7.37
N PHE A 99 18.69 -10.90 -8.39
CA PHE A 99 19.31 -9.81 -9.12
C PHE A 99 18.49 -9.54 -10.38
N ASP A 100 18.18 -8.26 -10.65
CA ASP A 100 17.56 -7.87 -11.92
C ASP A 100 18.56 -8.08 -13.06
N GLY A 101 19.84 -7.79 -12.80
CA GLY A 101 20.96 -8.14 -13.67
C GLY A 101 22.28 -8.19 -12.92
N ILE A 102 23.14 -9.14 -13.26
CA ILE A 102 24.55 -9.14 -12.86
C ILE A 102 25.42 -9.43 -14.10
N PRO A 103 26.35 -8.54 -14.44
CA PRO A 103 27.28 -8.74 -15.55
C PRO A 103 28.43 -9.68 -15.17
N ALA A 104 29.28 -10.00 -16.15
CA ALA A 104 30.39 -10.94 -15.96
C ALA A 104 31.41 -10.48 -14.90
N ASN A 105 31.51 -9.16 -14.68
CA ASN A 105 32.39 -8.58 -13.66
C ASN A 105 31.84 -8.72 -12.22
N GLY A 106 30.58 -9.18 -12.04
CA GLY A 106 29.96 -9.42 -10.75
C GLY A 106 29.33 -8.21 -10.05
N GLU A 107 29.33 -7.02 -10.67
CA GLU A 107 28.76 -5.79 -10.09
C GLU A 107 27.23 -5.73 -10.33
N PRO A 108 26.39 -5.98 -9.33
CA PRO A 108 24.95 -6.13 -9.54
C PRO A 108 24.28 -4.82 -9.96
N VAL A 109 23.23 -4.94 -10.76
CA VAL A 109 22.35 -3.85 -11.19
C VAL A 109 20.94 -4.12 -10.65
N GLU A 110 20.39 -3.14 -9.92
CA GLU A 110 19.00 -3.13 -9.48
C GLU A 110 18.23 -2.09 -10.29
N ILE A 111 17.14 -2.51 -10.91
CA ILE A 111 16.35 -1.73 -11.83
C ILE A 111 15.01 -1.41 -11.18
N LYS A 112 14.67 -0.12 -11.14
CA LYS A 112 13.38 0.37 -10.67
C LYS A 112 12.69 1.14 -11.78
N CYS A 113 11.45 0.76 -12.06
CA CYS A 113 10.58 1.44 -13.01
C CYS A 113 9.45 2.20 -12.29
N PRO A 114 9.75 3.29 -11.56
CA PRO A 114 8.79 3.95 -10.67
C PRO A 114 7.71 4.75 -11.42
N HIS A 115 6.71 5.21 -10.67
CA HIS A 115 5.76 6.23 -11.11
C HIS A 115 6.49 7.57 -11.41
N PRO A 116 6.02 8.40 -12.38
CA PRO A 116 6.64 9.69 -12.72
C PRO A 116 6.97 10.58 -11.52
N SER A 117 6.04 10.77 -10.58
CA SER A 117 6.30 11.59 -9.38
C SER A 117 7.44 11.07 -8.50
N THR A 118 7.57 9.74 -8.36
CA THR A 118 8.68 9.13 -7.63
C THR A 118 9.99 9.30 -8.39
N TYR A 119 9.98 9.17 -9.72
CA TYR A 119 11.15 9.43 -10.56
C TYR A 119 11.63 10.88 -10.42
N GLU A 120 10.72 11.85 -10.52
CA GLU A 120 11.01 13.27 -10.35
C GLU A 120 11.62 13.57 -8.98
N ASN A 121 11.08 12.98 -7.91
CA ASN A 121 11.65 13.10 -6.57
C ASN A 121 13.08 12.53 -6.49
N VAL A 122 13.36 11.38 -7.13
CA VAL A 122 14.71 10.80 -7.20
C VAL A 122 15.67 11.72 -7.96
N VAL A 123 15.24 12.30 -9.08
CA VAL A 123 16.08 13.24 -9.85
C VAL A 123 16.38 14.50 -9.06
N LYS A 124 15.36 15.06 -8.39
CA LYS A 124 15.46 16.30 -7.61
C LYS A 124 16.25 16.14 -6.32
N GLU A 125 15.94 15.12 -5.52
CA GLU A 125 16.49 14.93 -4.17
C GLU A 125 17.70 13.99 -4.13
N ARG A 126 17.96 13.24 -5.21
CA ARG A 126 19.09 12.31 -5.33
C ARG A 126 19.17 11.33 -4.15
N GLU A 127 20.31 11.25 -3.47
CA GLU A 127 20.51 10.35 -2.32
C GLU A 127 19.60 10.68 -1.13
N GLN A 128 18.97 11.86 -1.12
CA GLN A 128 18.02 12.24 -0.07
C GLN A 128 16.61 11.70 -0.31
N SER A 129 16.29 11.29 -1.54
CA SER A 129 14.98 10.76 -1.87
C SER A 129 14.64 9.50 -1.07
N VAL A 130 13.37 9.36 -0.69
CA VAL A 130 12.87 8.19 0.04
C VAL A 130 13.12 6.90 -0.75
N ALA A 131 12.92 6.94 -2.07
CA ALA A 131 13.13 5.79 -2.95
C ALA A 131 14.61 5.38 -3.01
N TYR A 132 15.55 6.33 -3.15
CA TYR A 132 16.97 6.01 -3.10
C TYR A 132 17.34 5.34 -1.77
N LYS A 133 16.96 5.93 -0.64
CA LYS A 133 17.30 5.40 0.70
C LYS A 133 16.77 3.98 0.91
N LEU A 134 15.59 3.69 0.37
CA LEU A 134 14.98 2.35 0.44
C LEU A 134 15.79 1.34 -0.37
N TYR A 135 16.08 1.65 -1.63
CA TYR A 135 16.71 0.70 -2.54
C TYR A 135 18.23 0.65 -2.39
N TRP A 136 18.86 1.65 -1.79
CA TRP A 136 20.25 1.59 -1.33
C TRP A 136 20.44 0.44 -0.33
N VAL A 137 19.51 0.25 0.60
CA VAL A 137 19.55 -0.88 1.55
C VAL A 137 19.42 -2.23 0.85
N GLN A 138 18.56 -2.32 -0.17
CA GLN A 138 18.43 -3.51 -1.02
C GLN A 138 19.75 -3.78 -1.77
N MET A 139 20.34 -2.75 -2.37
CA MET A 139 21.61 -2.84 -3.08
C MET A 139 22.75 -3.30 -2.16
N GLN A 140 22.86 -2.77 -0.94
CA GLN A 140 23.87 -3.25 0.02
C GLN A 140 23.75 -4.76 0.27
N GLN A 141 22.54 -5.30 0.44
CA GLN A 141 22.36 -6.75 0.57
C GLN A 141 22.81 -7.51 -0.70
N GLN A 142 22.50 -6.99 -1.88
CA GLN A 142 22.97 -7.57 -3.15
C GLN A 142 24.50 -7.57 -3.26
N LEU A 143 25.16 -6.49 -2.86
CA LEU A 143 26.64 -6.39 -2.81
C LEU A 143 27.25 -7.42 -1.85
N LEU A 144 26.61 -7.66 -0.70
CA LEU A 144 27.02 -8.71 0.23
C LEU A 144 26.86 -10.11 -0.36
N VAL A 145 25.77 -10.38 -1.07
CA VAL A 145 25.52 -11.71 -1.68
C VAL A 145 26.47 -11.96 -2.85
N ALA A 146 26.65 -10.96 -3.73
CA ALA A 146 27.52 -11.02 -4.90
C ALA A 146 29.02 -10.99 -4.54
N ASP A 147 29.35 -10.58 -3.30
CA ASP A 147 30.69 -10.22 -2.87
C ASP A 147 31.36 -9.14 -3.76
N ALA A 148 30.55 -8.18 -4.19
CA ALA A 148 30.97 -7.09 -5.07
C ALA A 148 31.33 -5.83 -4.28
N LYS A 149 32.28 -5.04 -4.80
CA LYS A 149 32.71 -3.77 -4.17
C LYS A 149 31.77 -2.61 -4.49
N ARG A 150 31.02 -2.71 -5.59
CA ARG A 150 30.05 -1.71 -6.03
C ARG A 150 28.96 -2.37 -6.87
N GLY A 151 27.90 -1.62 -7.11
CA GLY A 151 26.77 -2.00 -7.96
C GLY A 151 25.98 -0.75 -8.36
N TYR A 152 24.97 -0.94 -9.20
CA TYR A 152 24.24 0.17 -9.82
C TYR A 152 22.78 0.14 -9.45
N LEU A 153 22.26 1.28 -8.99
CA LEU A 153 20.84 1.48 -8.79
C LEU A 153 20.29 2.33 -9.94
N CYS A 154 19.53 1.70 -10.84
CA CYS A 154 18.98 2.31 -12.04
C CYS A 154 17.49 2.63 -11.86
N PHE A 155 17.14 3.91 -11.86
CA PHE A 155 15.76 4.38 -11.94
C PHE A 155 15.43 4.74 -13.38
N TYR A 156 14.58 3.93 -14.01
CA TYR A 156 14.19 4.05 -15.40
C TYR A 156 12.72 4.47 -15.51
N LEU A 157 12.45 5.59 -16.18
CA LEU A 157 11.07 6.01 -16.51
C LEU A 157 10.75 5.71 -17.97
N ASP A 158 11.67 6.05 -18.87
CA ASP A 158 11.73 5.75 -20.31
C ASP A 158 13.17 5.99 -20.80
N ASP A 159 13.47 5.71 -22.08
CA ASP A 159 14.83 5.78 -22.66
C ASP A 159 15.48 7.18 -22.58
N LYS A 160 14.69 8.25 -22.39
CA LYS A 160 15.16 9.64 -22.26
C LYS A 160 15.29 10.07 -20.80
N HIS A 161 14.62 9.36 -19.89
CA HIS A 161 14.51 9.70 -18.48
C HIS A 161 15.03 8.53 -17.62
N VAL A 162 16.35 8.47 -17.47
CA VAL A 162 17.03 7.46 -16.65
C VAL A 162 17.99 8.11 -15.66
N LYS A 163 17.99 7.62 -14.42
CA LYS A 163 18.91 8.06 -13.36
C LYS A 163 19.60 6.85 -12.75
N VAL A 164 20.91 6.75 -12.96
CA VAL A 164 21.76 5.70 -12.39
C VAL A 164 22.60 6.26 -11.24
N PHE A 165 22.70 5.50 -10.16
CA PHE A 165 23.62 5.76 -9.04
C PHE A 165 24.64 4.62 -8.93
N ASP A 166 25.92 4.97 -8.78
CA ASP A 166 26.98 4.04 -8.39
C ASP A 166 26.97 3.90 -6.86
N ILE A 167 26.76 2.67 -6.38
CA ILE A 167 26.65 2.35 -4.97
C ILE A 167 27.87 1.56 -4.54
N ALA A 168 28.74 2.18 -3.75
CA ALA A 168 29.83 1.49 -3.09
C ALA A 168 29.32 0.61 -1.95
N ARG A 169 29.96 -0.54 -1.75
CA ARG A 169 29.73 -1.42 -0.60
C ARG A 169 30.10 -0.70 0.71
N ASP A 170 29.21 -0.80 1.69
CA ASP A 170 29.40 -0.25 3.03
C ASP A 170 29.46 -1.38 4.06
N ASP A 171 30.66 -1.87 4.36
CA ASP A 171 30.85 -2.99 5.27
C ASP A 171 30.36 -2.71 6.70
N ALA A 172 30.42 -1.45 7.17
CA ALA A 172 29.91 -1.08 8.48
C ALA A 172 28.38 -1.21 8.54
N PHE A 173 27.70 -0.78 7.47
CA PHE A 173 26.27 -1.01 7.33
C PHE A 173 25.94 -2.50 7.19
N LEU A 174 26.74 -3.27 6.45
CA LEU A 174 26.51 -4.70 6.26
C LEU A 174 26.55 -5.49 7.56
N VAL A 175 27.41 -5.12 8.51
CA VAL A 175 27.37 -5.72 9.87
C VAL A 175 26.01 -5.52 10.52
N THR A 176 25.42 -4.32 10.39
CA THR A 176 24.08 -4.01 10.92
C THR A 176 23.01 -4.85 10.23
N LEU A 177 23.08 -4.95 8.90
CA LEU A 177 22.15 -5.74 8.09
C LEU A 177 22.22 -7.23 8.45
N ILE A 178 23.41 -7.80 8.56
CA ILE A 178 23.62 -9.22 8.92
C ILE A 178 22.98 -9.52 10.28
N ASN A 179 23.25 -8.69 11.29
CA ASN A 179 22.71 -8.87 12.65
C ASN A 179 21.17 -8.75 12.68
N ALA A 180 20.61 -7.77 11.97
CA ALA A 180 19.17 -7.62 11.85
C ALA A 180 18.54 -8.83 11.14
N THR A 181 19.22 -9.36 10.13
CA THR A 181 18.75 -10.53 9.38
C THR A 181 18.74 -11.79 10.23
N ILE A 182 19.81 -12.07 10.97
CA ILE A 182 19.90 -13.22 11.88
C ILE A 182 18.82 -13.13 12.95
N THR A 183 18.63 -11.94 13.54
CA THR A 183 17.62 -11.69 14.57
C THR A 183 16.20 -11.92 14.03
N PHE A 184 15.89 -11.29 12.89
CA PHE A 184 14.59 -11.42 12.25
C PHE A 184 14.28 -12.86 11.87
N TYR A 185 15.23 -13.56 11.23
CA TYR A 185 15.02 -14.94 10.83
C TYR A 185 14.89 -15.88 12.06
N GLY A 186 15.60 -15.58 13.15
CA GLY A 186 15.42 -16.23 14.44
C GLY A 186 13.98 -16.11 14.98
N TRP A 187 13.35 -14.93 14.88
CA TRP A 187 11.94 -14.74 15.23
C TRP A 187 11.00 -15.57 14.37
N VAL A 188 11.28 -15.70 13.07
CA VAL A 188 10.49 -16.53 12.15
C VAL A 188 10.56 -18.01 12.54
N ILE A 189 11.77 -18.55 12.74
CA ILE A 189 11.96 -19.97 13.08
C ILE A 189 11.33 -20.31 14.43
N THR A 190 11.55 -19.46 15.43
CA THR A 190 11.06 -19.69 16.80
C THR A 190 9.59 -19.32 16.98
N LYS A 191 8.97 -18.71 15.97
CA LYS A 191 7.64 -18.06 16.07
C LYS A 191 7.57 -17.08 17.25
N LYS A 192 8.69 -16.46 17.62
CA LYS A 192 8.73 -15.41 18.63
C LYS A 192 8.27 -14.10 17.98
N GLU A 193 7.20 -13.52 18.51
CA GLU A 193 6.67 -12.25 18.01
C GLU A 193 7.69 -11.11 18.20
N PRO A 194 8.01 -10.34 17.14
CA PRO A 194 8.84 -9.14 17.26
C PRO A 194 8.06 -7.96 17.85
N PRO A 195 8.74 -6.90 18.32
CA PRO A 195 8.06 -5.70 18.80
C PRO A 195 7.14 -5.09 17.74
N LYS A 196 5.91 -4.75 18.15
CA LYS A 196 4.89 -4.07 17.32
C LYS A 196 5.08 -2.56 17.32
N ASP A 197 4.80 -1.93 16.19
CA ASP A 197 4.52 -0.51 16.04
C ASP A 197 3.01 -0.26 16.18
N LEU A 198 2.59 0.34 17.30
CA LEU A 198 1.17 0.55 17.63
C LEU A 198 0.39 1.39 16.61
N LYS A 199 1.07 2.15 15.75
CA LYS A 199 0.44 2.97 14.71
C LYS A 199 0.38 2.27 13.35
N ARG A 200 1.18 1.22 13.14
CA ARG A 200 1.36 0.59 11.81
C ARG A 200 1.01 -0.89 11.79
N ASP A 201 1.01 -1.55 12.95
CA ASP A 201 0.75 -2.97 13.08
C ASP A 201 -0.67 -3.27 13.53
N LEU A 202 -1.14 -4.47 13.19
CA LEU A 202 -2.46 -4.92 13.55
C LEU A 202 -2.51 -5.24 15.04
N TYR A 203 -3.53 -4.72 15.70
CA TYR A 203 -3.95 -5.27 16.98
C TYR A 203 -4.66 -6.60 16.73
N LEU A 204 -4.04 -7.69 17.19
CA LEU A 204 -4.65 -9.01 17.26
C LEU A 204 -4.89 -9.32 18.73
N PRO A 205 -6.16 -9.36 19.19
CA PRO A 205 -6.46 -9.65 20.58
C PRO A 205 -6.11 -11.11 20.91
N GLU A 206 -5.65 -11.35 22.13
CA GLU A 206 -5.29 -12.68 22.63
C GLU A 206 -5.95 -12.92 24.00
N GLY A 207 -6.23 -14.17 24.33
CA GLY A 207 -6.79 -14.55 25.63
C GLY A 207 -8.19 -13.96 25.86
N ASP A 208 -8.42 -13.34 27.00
CA ASP A 208 -9.73 -12.79 27.37
C ASP A 208 -10.21 -11.69 26.39
N ALA A 209 -9.27 -10.89 25.86
CA ALA A 209 -9.58 -9.86 24.87
C ALA A 209 -10.08 -10.47 23.55
N GLU A 210 -9.56 -11.63 23.16
CA GLU A 210 -10.01 -12.35 21.95
C GLU A 210 -11.45 -12.82 22.12
N ILE A 211 -11.76 -13.43 23.26
CA ILE A 211 -13.12 -13.90 23.58
C ILE A 211 -14.11 -12.73 23.54
N GLN A 212 -13.75 -11.60 24.16
CA GLN A 212 -14.59 -10.40 24.15
C GLN A 212 -14.76 -9.83 22.74
N TRP A 213 -13.68 -9.78 21.95
CA TRP A 213 -13.72 -9.29 20.57
C TRP A 213 -14.66 -10.14 19.71
N HIS A 214 -14.60 -11.48 19.84
CA HIS A 214 -15.47 -12.41 19.12
C HIS A 214 -16.95 -12.19 19.44
N GLN A 215 -17.29 -11.98 20.72
CA GLN A 215 -18.67 -11.70 21.15
C GLN A 215 -19.18 -10.39 20.55
N LEU A 216 -18.41 -9.31 20.69
CA LEU A 216 -18.76 -7.99 20.15
C LEU A 216 -18.92 -8.03 18.62
N ALA A 217 -18.03 -8.74 17.91
CA ALA A 217 -18.09 -8.89 16.47
C ALA A 217 -19.34 -9.66 16.03
N ALA A 218 -19.71 -10.74 16.72
CA ALA A 218 -20.90 -11.52 16.42
C ALA A 218 -22.18 -10.69 16.61
N GLU A 219 -22.30 -9.97 17.74
CA GLU A 219 -23.42 -9.08 18.00
C GLU A 219 -23.54 -7.96 16.96
N TYR A 220 -22.41 -7.31 16.64
CA TYR A 220 -22.38 -6.24 15.66
C TYR A 220 -22.83 -6.72 14.28
N ARG A 221 -22.30 -7.85 13.80
CA ARG A 221 -22.68 -8.45 12.51
C ARG A 221 -24.18 -8.76 12.44
N ALA A 222 -24.75 -9.32 13.51
CA ALA A 222 -26.19 -9.61 13.57
C ALA A 222 -27.04 -8.32 13.52
N ARG A 223 -26.66 -7.28 14.27
CA ARG A 223 -27.34 -5.97 14.25
C ARG A 223 -27.22 -5.27 12.90
N GLN A 224 -26.03 -5.32 12.28
CA GLN A 224 -25.77 -4.72 10.97
C GLN A 224 -26.65 -5.36 9.89
N LYS A 225 -26.74 -6.70 9.86
CA LYS A 225 -27.63 -7.42 8.93
C LYS A 225 -29.10 -6.98 9.06
N LYS A 226 -29.58 -6.80 10.30
CA LYS A 226 -30.95 -6.31 10.55
C LYS A 226 -31.12 -4.87 10.09
N LEU A 227 -30.13 -4.00 10.33
CA LEU A 227 -30.17 -2.61 9.90
C LEU A 227 -30.20 -2.49 8.37
N ASP A 228 -29.41 -3.30 7.67
CA ASP A 228 -29.38 -3.28 6.21
C ASP A 228 -30.71 -3.76 5.60
N ALA A 229 -31.35 -4.77 6.19
CA ALA A 229 -32.68 -5.21 5.80
C ALA A 229 -33.74 -4.10 6.00
N LEU A 230 -33.74 -3.43 7.16
CA LEU A 230 -34.67 -2.33 7.44
C LEU A 230 -34.42 -1.12 6.52
N LYS A 231 -33.17 -0.82 6.17
CA LYS A 231 -32.85 0.24 5.19
C LYS A 231 -33.39 -0.11 3.81
N ALA A 232 -33.24 -1.36 3.37
CA ALA A 232 -33.77 -1.80 2.09
C ALA A 232 -35.30 -1.67 2.05
N GLU A 233 -35.99 -2.09 3.12
CA GLU A 233 -37.45 -1.91 3.27
C GLU A 233 -37.84 -0.42 3.27
N ALA A 234 -37.12 0.42 4.01
CA ALA A 234 -37.39 1.86 4.04
C ALA A 234 -37.22 2.52 2.66
N ILE A 235 -36.23 2.11 1.87
CA ILE A 235 -36.05 2.58 0.48
C ILE A 235 -37.26 2.18 -0.37
N GLN A 236 -37.71 0.91 -0.29
CA GLN A 236 -38.89 0.45 -1.03
C GLN A 236 -40.16 1.21 -0.64
N LEU A 237 -40.38 1.43 0.66
CA LEU A 237 -41.52 2.20 1.15
C LEU A 237 -41.45 3.67 0.69
N ALA A 238 -40.28 4.28 0.70
CA ALA A 238 -40.08 5.65 0.21
C ALA A 238 -40.39 5.77 -1.30
N GLU A 239 -39.99 4.79 -2.11
CA GLU A 239 -40.34 4.75 -3.55
C GLU A 239 -41.85 4.61 -3.77
N LEU A 240 -42.53 3.79 -2.96
CA LEU A 240 -44.00 3.65 -3.01
C LEU A 240 -44.71 4.93 -2.56
N GLN A 241 -44.21 5.61 -1.52
CA GLN A 241 -44.72 6.91 -1.08
C GLN A 241 -44.56 7.96 -2.18
N ALA A 242 -43.38 8.08 -2.78
CA ALA A 242 -43.13 9.04 -3.87
C ALA A 242 -44.07 8.82 -5.07
N LYS A 243 -44.36 7.55 -5.43
CA LYS A 243 -45.37 7.23 -6.46
C LYS A 243 -46.77 7.69 -6.07
N THR A 244 -47.15 7.51 -4.80
CA THR A 244 -48.45 7.94 -4.28
C THR A 244 -48.56 9.47 -4.26
N GLU A 245 -47.51 10.16 -3.81
CA GLU A 245 -47.41 11.63 -3.83
C GLU A 245 -47.56 12.17 -5.25
N ALA A 246 -46.89 11.57 -6.24
CA ALA A 246 -47.02 11.96 -7.64
C ALA A 246 -48.47 11.81 -8.17
N GLN A 247 -49.19 10.77 -7.75
CA GLN A 247 -50.60 10.59 -8.12
C GLN A 247 -51.51 11.65 -7.49
N TRP A 248 -51.29 12.05 -6.24
CA TRP A 248 -52.04 13.15 -5.63
C TRP A 248 -51.71 14.48 -6.31
N VAL A 249 -50.43 14.73 -6.58
CA VAL A 249 -50.00 15.92 -7.34
C VAL A 249 -50.71 15.94 -8.70
N ALA A 250 -50.79 14.84 -9.44
CA ALA A 250 -51.51 14.81 -10.72
C ALA A 250 -53.01 15.15 -10.58
N GLN A 251 -53.68 14.68 -9.52
CA GLN A 251 -55.11 14.95 -9.26
C GLN A 251 -55.39 16.41 -8.86
N MET A 252 -54.41 17.09 -8.26
CA MET A 252 -54.57 18.47 -7.79
C MET A 252 -54.70 19.52 -8.90
N ALA A 253 -54.54 19.19 -10.19
CA ALA A 253 -54.63 20.13 -11.33
C ALA A 253 -53.83 21.43 -11.07
N ASP A 254 -54.47 22.60 -11.03
CA ASP A 254 -53.81 23.90 -10.75
C ASP A 254 -53.80 24.28 -9.26
N TYR A 255 -54.43 23.48 -8.38
CA TYR A 255 -54.43 23.74 -6.94
C TYR A 255 -53.02 23.53 -6.36
N VAL A 256 -52.60 24.47 -5.51
CA VAL A 256 -51.32 24.43 -4.79
C VAL A 256 -51.40 23.68 -3.46
N ILE A 257 -52.59 23.56 -2.86
CA ILE A 257 -52.84 22.81 -1.62
C ILE A 257 -54.10 21.96 -1.81
N ALA A 258 -54.07 20.71 -1.35
CA ALA A 258 -55.23 19.85 -1.22
C ALA A 258 -55.20 19.11 0.12
N GLU A 259 -56.36 18.88 0.73
CA GLU A 259 -56.49 18.17 1.99
C GLU A 259 -57.76 17.31 2.01
N HIS A 260 -57.58 16.01 2.24
CA HIS A 260 -58.68 15.05 2.37
C HIS A 260 -58.17 13.77 3.05
N SER A 261 -59.04 12.99 3.70
CA SER A 261 -58.70 11.69 4.30
C SER A 261 -57.47 11.70 5.23
N GLY A 262 -57.22 12.81 5.92
CA GLY A 262 -56.08 12.96 6.83
C GLY A 262 -54.72 13.21 6.15
N VAL A 263 -54.70 13.48 4.84
CA VAL A 263 -53.49 13.82 4.09
C VAL A 263 -53.62 15.23 3.53
N ARG A 264 -52.59 16.06 3.75
CA ARG A 264 -52.43 17.38 3.11
C ARG A 264 -51.24 17.33 2.16
N VAL A 265 -51.46 17.74 0.91
CA VAL A 265 -50.42 17.88 -0.11
C VAL A 265 -50.26 19.35 -0.47
N CYS A 266 -49.03 19.84 -0.49
CA CYS A 266 -48.68 21.22 -0.81
C CYS A 266 -47.58 21.24 -1.87
N ARG A 267 -47.78 21.98 -2.96
CA ARG A 267 -46.76 22.21 -3.99
C ARG A 267 -46.10 23.56 -3.72
N SER A 268 -44.82 23.56 -3.37
CA SER A 268 -44.03 24.77 -3.18
C SER A 268 -42.77 24.72 -4.05
N VAL A 269 -42.32 25.90 -4.50
CA VAL A 269 -41.04 26.08 -5.17
C VAL A 269 -40.19 26.93 -4.25
N SER A 270 -39.09 26.38 -3.76
CA SER A 270 -38.07 27.14 -3.03
C SER A 270 -36.96 27.58 -3.99
N GLN A 271 -36.25 28.64 -3.63
CA GLN A 271 -35.00 28.97 -4.31
C GLN A 271 -34.01 27.80 -4.14
N GLY A 272 -33.28 27.50 -5.22
CA GLY A 272 -32.21 26.49 -5.18
C GLY A 272 -31.07 26.92 -4.25
N GLY A 273 -30.33 25.94 -3.73
CA GLY A 273 -29.10 26.20 -2.97
C GLY A 273 -28.04 26.85 -3.86
N ILE A 274 -27.21 27.71 -3.27
CA ILE A 274 -26.07 28.31 -3.95
C ILE A 274 -24.92 27.28 -4.00
N ASP A 275 -24.34 27.05 -5.17
CA ASP A 275 -23.10 26.28 -5.31
C ASP A 275 -21.91 27.16 -4.89
N TYR A 276 -21.55 27.07 -3.60
CA TYR A 276 -20.44 27.85 -3.05
C TYR A 276 -19.09 27.46 -3.63
N LYS A 277 -18.90 26.23 -4.13
CA LYS A 277 -17.63 25.85 -4.77
C LYS A 277 -17.48 26.61 -6.08
N ALA A 278 -18.50 26.55 -6.93
CA ALA A 278 -18.52 27.30 -8.19
C ALA A 278 -18.42 28.82 -7.93
N ALA A 279 -19.16 29.33 -6.94
CA ALA A 279 -19.14 30.75 -6.60
C ALA A 279 -17.76 31.21 -6.11
N LEU A 280 -17.09 30.46 -5.23
CA LEU A 280 -15.77 30.82 -4.73
C LEU A 280 -14.71 30.75 -5.83
N THR A 281 -14.73 29.73 -6.69
CA THR A 281 -13.79 29.64 -7.82
C THR A 281 -13.96 30.80 -8.81
N ALA A 282 -15.19 31.24 -9.06
CA ALA A 282 -15.47 32.33 -9.98
C ALA A 282 -15.21 33.73 -9.38
N LEU A 283 -15.55 33.94 -8.11
CA LEU A 283 -15.46 35.25 -7.46
C LEU A 283 -14.10 35.51 -6.79
N LEU A 284 -13.38 34.46 -6.37
CA LEU A 284 -12.12 34.54 -5.64
C LEU A 284 -11.11 33.45 -6.11
N PRO A 285 -10.66 33.46 -7.37
CA PRO A 285 -9.76 32.43 -7.92
C PRO A 285 -8.38 32.38 -7.25
N GLN A 286 -7.96 33.46 -6.60
CA GLN A 286 -6.68 33.57 -5.89
C GLN A 286 -6.71 33.01 -4.46
N LEU A 287 -7.87 32.54 -3.98
CA LEU A 287 -8.01 32.06 -2.61
C LEU A 287 -7.16 30.79 -2.39
N THR A 288 -6.25 30.85 -1.42
CA THR A 288 -5.31 29.76 -1.10
C THR A 288 -5.79 28.90 0.07
N GLU A 289 -5.30 27.67 0.17
CA GLU A 289 -5.63 26.79 1.31
C GLU A 289 -5.20 27.39 2.66
N ALA A 290 -4.12 28.19 2.67
CA ALA A 290 -3.64 28.89 3.85
C ALA A 290 -4.65 29.93 4.38
N GLU A 291 -5.39 30.59 3.49
CA GLU A 291 -6.42 31.57 3.86
C GLU A 291 -7.71 30.91 4.35
N LEU A 292 -7.96 29.66 3.93
CA LEU A 292 -9.09 28.85 4.41
C LEU A 292 -8.80 28.13 5.72
N ALA A 293 -7.52 27.91 6.06
CA ALA A 293 -7.09 27.18 7.25
C ALA A 293 -7.72 27.71 8.57
N PRO A 294 -7.86 29.03 8.81
CA PRO A 294 -8.51 29.55 10.02
C PRO A 294 -9.99 29.17 10.17
N TYR A 295 -10.65 28.83 9.07
CA TYR A 295 -12.07 28.43 9.05
C TYR A 295 -12.26 26.91 9.10
N ARG A 296 -11.16 26.14 9.10
CA ARG A 296 -11.21 24.69 9.18
C ARG A 296 -11.66 24.28 10.57
N LYS A 297 -12.73 23.49 10.65
CA LYS A 297 -13.21 22.93 11.91
C LYS A 297 -12.17 21.98 12.50
N ALA A 298 -12.21 21.82 13.81
CA ALA A 298 -11.36 20.86 14.51
C ALA A 298 -11.48 19.45 13.89
N PRO A 299 -10.37 18.69 13.78
CA PRO A 299 -10.40 17.34 13.24
C PRO A 299 -11.32 16.47 14.11
N ALA A 300 -12.15 15.65 13.45
CA ALA A 300 -13.06 14.72 14.10
C ALA A 300 -12.55 13.30 13.93
N SER A 301 -12.53 12.53 15.03
CA SER A 301 -12.27 11.09 14.95
C SER A 301 -13.43 10.40 14.23
N ARG A 302 -13.10 9.48 13.33
CA ARG A 302 -14.08 8.67 12.61
C ARG A 302 -13.75 7.21 12.82
N VAL A 303 -14.77 6.43 13.17
CA VAL A 303 -14.67 4.97 13.24
C VAL A 303 -15.36 4.41 12.00
N ARG A 304 -14.64 3.60 11.24
CA ARG A 304 -15.20 2.81 10.14
C ARG A 304 -15.21 1.34 10.56
N VAL A 305 -16.39 0.73 10.56
CA VAL A 305 -16.53 -0.72 10.79
C VAL A 305 -16.88 -1.37 9.47
N THR A 306 -16.17 -2.43 9.11
CA THR A 306 -16.44 -3.21 7.88
C THR A 306 -16.63 -4.67 8.27
N CYS A 307 -17.81 -5.21 8.03
CA CYS A 307 -18.06 -6.64 8.17
C CYS A 307 -17.40 -7.35 6.99
N ARG A 308 -16.51 -8.30 7.28
CA ARG A 308 -15.91 -9.19 6.27
C ARG A 308 -16.35 -10.62 6.54
N ASP A 309 -16.51 -11.37 5.46
CA ASP A 309 -16.67 -12.83 5.48
C ASP A 309 -15.28 -13.47 5.59
N ASP A 310 -14.63 -13.31 6.74
CA ASP A 310 -13.43 -14.06 7.08
C ASP A 310 -13.82 -15.37 7.78
N ASN A 311 -13.10 -16.44 7.46
CA ASN A 311 -13.20 -17.73 8.15
C ASN A 311 -12.55 -17.71 9.55
N GLY A 312 -12.30 -16.51 10.11
CA GLY A 312 -11.74 -16.28 11.44
C GLY A 312 -10.27 -16.68 11.63
N LYS A 313 -9.61 -17.28 10.62
CA LYS A 313 -8.24 -17.81 10.77
C LYS A 313 -7.15 -16.85 10.29
N ASN A 314 -7.40 -16.10 9.23
CA ASN A 314 -6.39 -15.22 8.61
C ASN A 314 -6.99 -13.84 8.35
N ALA A 315 -6.37 -12.80 8.90
CA ALA A 315 -6.75 -11.43 8.57
C ALA A 315 -6.23 -11.09 7.16
N GLN A 316 -7.11 -10.97 6.17
CA GLN A 316 -6.77 -10.37 4.86
C GLN A 316 -6.68 -8.86 4.97
N VAL A 317 -5.81 -8.34 5.83
CA VAL A 317 -5.59 -6.89 5.88
C VAL A 317 -4.46 -6.59 4.93
N ALA A 318 -4.78 -6.06 3.73
CA ALA A 318 -3.75 -5.42 2.92
C ALA A 318 -3.11 -4.33 3.77
N PHE A 319 -1.78 -4.35 3.92
CA PHE A 319 -1.10 -3.22 4.53
C PHE A 319 -1.26 -2.03 3.58
N ASP A 320 -2.02 -1.04 4.01
CA ASP A 320 -2.17 0.23 3.32
C ASP A 320 -1.61 1.33 4.24
N PRO A 321 -0.37 1.79 4.01
CA PRO A 321 0.22 2.85 4.82
C PRO A 321 -0.55 4.16 4.74
N GLU A 322 -1.30 4.41 3.65
CA GLU A 322 -2.16 5.59 3.53
C GLU A 322 -3.44 5.43 4.36
N SER A 323 -3.97 4.22 4.52
CA SER A 323 -5.09 3.95 5.44
C SER A 323 -4.73 4.07 6.93
N LEU A 324 -3.44 3.97 7.26
CA LEU A 324 -2.89 4.10 8.62
C LEU A 324 -2.48 5.54 8.93
N ALA A 325 -2.20 6.34 7.90
CA ALA A 325 -2.22 7.78 8.06
C ALA A 325 -3.66 8.20 8.36
N VAL A 326 -3.87 8.96 9.43
CA VAL A 326 -5.08 9.77 9.55
C VAL A 326 -5.05 10.67 8.34
N THR A 327 -5.70 10.27 7.24
CA THR A 327 -5.75 11.08 6.02
C THR A 327 -6.46 12.36 6.41
N GLU A 328 -5.69 13.44 6.57
CA GLU A 328 -6.23 14.77 6.44
C GLU A 328 -6.84 14.82 5.05
N SER A 329 -8.15 14.63 4.99
CA SER A 329 -8.89 14.75 3.75
C SER A 329 -8.85 16.24 3.40
N SER A 330 -7.90 16.65 2.56
CA SER A 330 -7.98 17.92 1.86
C SER A 330 -9.12 17.79 0.86
N TRP A 331 -10.29 18.27 1.25
CA TRP A 331 -11.24 18.72 0.25
C TRP A 331 -10.68 20.03 -0.27
N PHE A 332 -9.84 19.99 -1.31
CA PHE A 332 -9.76 20.94 -2.42
C PHE A 332 -8.86 20.39 -3.52
#